data_AF-A0A952B7P8-F1
#
_entry.id   AF-A0A952B7P8-F1
#
_cell.length_a   1.000
_cell.length_b   1.000
_cell.length_c   1.000
_cell.angle_alpha   90.00
_cell.angle_beta   90.00
_cell.angle_gamma   90.00
#
_symmetry.space_group_name_H-M   'P 1'
#
loop_
_entity.id
_entity.type
_entity.pdbx_description
1 polymer ?
#
loop_
_entity_poly.entity_id
_entity_poly.type
_entity_poly.pdbx_seq_one_letter_code
_entity_poly.pdbx_strand_id
1 'polypeptide(L)'
;MILPIIIAIVIISSIAACLAGLLNIAEYFFANYGPCEITINDDRKFTVEGGEKLLSVLINEKIFIPSACGGRGTCGLCKLKILEGGGTLLPTEEPYLEEYERQNNVRISCQVKIREDIKIEIPEELLNIKEYSCKCIEIADLTYDMKLFKFQLLEPDTIDFIAGQYIQLLTPIYEKSGEEVYRAYSVASDATQKNVIELIIRLMPGGICTTYCFEYLKVGDEIKLNGPYGDFRLSETNAPIVFIAGGSGMAPINCLLHQMKNENINRNAVYYFGANTVNDLFYLDEMKQFESQLADFKFVPVVAAADKDDSWDSESGLVTQAVERNLKNADQCEAYLCGSPGMIDASIEVLKKLGMNEKNIFFDKFE
;
A
#
# COMPACT_ATOMS: atom_id res chain seq x y z
N MET A 1 22.50 -35.85 41.24
CA MET A 1 21.76 -34.67 40.75
C MET A 1 21.73 -34.54 39.23
N ILE A 2 22.79 -34.90 38.49
CA ILE A 2 22.83 -34.75 37.02
C ILE A 2 21.98 -35.80 36.29
N LEU A 3 21.96 -37.06 36.75
CA LEU A 3 21.23 -38.15 36.08
C LEU A 3 19.70 -37.92 35.97
N PRO A 4 18.98 -37.46 37.02
CA PRO A 4 17.56 -37.13 36.90
C PRO A 4 17.27 -36.01 35.88
N ILE A 5 18.18 -35.03 35.77
CA ILE A 5 18.05 -33.91 34.82
C ILE A 5 18.20 -34.43 33.39
N ILE A 6 19.20 -35.28 33.12
CA ILE A 6 19.40 -35.90 31.80
C ILE A 6 18.19 -36.74 31.41
N ILE A 7 17.67 -37.57 32.33
CA ILE A 7 16.50 -38.41 32.07
C ILE A 7 15.27 -37.54 31.73
N ALA A 8 15.04 -36.46 32.48
CA ALA A 8 13.95 -35.54 32.21
C ALA A 8 14.07 -34.86 30.82
N ILE A 9 15.26 -34.38 30.46
CA ILE A 9 15.52 -33.77 29.14
C ILE A 9 15.25 -34.76 28.01
N VAL A 10 15.72 -36.01 28.14
CA VAL A 10 15.52 -37.05 27.13
C VAL A 10 14.04 -37.40 26.97
N ILE A 11 13.31 -37.57 28.07
CA ILE A 11 11.87 -37.86 28.02
C ILE A 11 11.11 -36.72 27.33
N ILE A 12 11.34 -35.47 27.75
CA ILE A 12 10.65 -34.31 27.17
C ILE A 12 10.97 -34.16 25.68
N SER A 13 12.25 -34.27 25.31
CA SER A 13 12.68 -34.16 23.91
C SER A 13 12.09 -35.28 23.05
N SER A 14 11.99 -36.50 23.59
CA SER A 14 11.44 -37.66 22.88
C SER A 14 9.93 -37.52 22.67
N ILE A 15 9.20 -37.05 23.68
CA ILE A 15 7.76 -36.77 23.57
C ILE A 15 7.53 -35.64 22.54
N ALA A 16 8.30 -34.55 22.60
CA ALA A 16 8.20 -33.45 21.66
C ALA A 16 8.49 -33.89 20.22
N ALA A 17 9.56 -34.67 20.01
CA ALA A 17 9.91 -35.21 18.69
C ALA A 17 8.83 -36.18 18.16
N CYS A 18 8.27 -37.02 19.03
CA CYS A 18 7.17 -37.92 18.66
C CYS A 18 5.91 -37.14 18.26
N LEU A 19 5.55 -36.10 19.01
CA LEU A 19 4.41 -35.24 18.71
C LEU A 19 4.62 -34.48 17.40
N ALA A 20 5.81 -33.94 17.17
CA ALA A 20 6.18 -33.30 15.91
C ALA A 20 6.17 -34.28 14.72
N GLY A 21 6.60 -35.52 14.93
CA GLY A 21 6.51 -36.58 13.93
C GLY A 21 5.06 -36.94 13.59
N LEU A 22 4.20 -37.09 14.59
CA LEU A 22 2.77 -37.34 14.40
C LEU A 22 2.08 -36.19 13.67
N LEU A 23 2.43 -34.93 13.98
CA LEU A 23 1.91 -33.76 13.28
C LEU A 23 2.34 -33.75 11.81
N ASN A 24 3.61 -34.03 11.49
CA ASN A 24 4.08 -34.13 10.11
C ASN A 24 3.37 -35.25 9.33
N ILE A 25 3.14 -36.41 9.95
CA ILE A 25 2.39 -37.51 9.32
C ILE A 25 0.93 -37.09 9.09
N ALA A 26 0.30 -36.44 10.07
CA ALA A 26 -1.05 -35.92 9.92
C ALA A 26 -1.13 -34.89 8.80
N GLU A 27 -0.21 -33.92 8.72
CA GLU A 27 -0.14 -32.97 7.61
C GLU A 27 0.03 -33.68 6.26
N TYR A 28 0.93 -34.66 6.17
CA TYR A 28 1.14 -35.41 4.93
C TYR A 28 -0.14 -36.10 4.42
N PHE A 29 -0.98 -36.62 5.31
CA PHE A 29 -2.23 -37.30 4.93
C PHE A 29 -3.43 -36.36 4.77
N PHE A 30 -3.54 -35.30 5.58
CA PHE A 30 -4.73 -34.45 5.63
C PHE A 30 -4.58 -33.10 4.90
N ALA A 31 -3.36 -32.62 4.69
CA ALA A 31 -3.08 -31.35 4.01
C ALA A 31 -2.67 -31.53 2.55
N ASN A 32 -2.53 -32.78 2.07
CA ASN A 32 -2.25 -33.06 0.67
C ASN A 32 -3.58 -33.18 -0.10
N TYR A 33 -4.06 -32.03 -0.59
CA TYR A 33 -5.29 -31.94 -1.37
C TYR A 33 -5.12 -32.43 -2.82
N GLY A 34 -3.91 -32.84 -3.21
CA GLY A 34 -3.57 -33.25 -4.56
C GLY A 34 -3.51 -32.07 -5.54
N PRO A 35 -3.37 -32.36 -6.85
CA PRO A 35 -3.43 -31.33 -7.87
C PRO A 35 -4.84 -30.74 -7.97
N CYS A 36 -4.94 -29.41 -8.00
CA CYS A 36 -6.19 -28.67 -8.23
C CYS A 36 -6.06 -27.80 -9.49
N GLU A 37 -7.10 -27.79 -10.32
CA GLU A 37 -7.21 -26.90 -11.48
C GLU A 37 -7.77 -25.52 -11.07
N ILE A 38 -7.10 -24.46 -11.48
CA ILE A 38 -7.59 -23.08 -11.38
C ILE A 38 -8.01 -22.63 -12.77
N THR A 39 -9.26 -22.21 -12.92
CA THR A 39 -9.78 -21.58 -14.15
C THR A 39 -10.07 -20.10 -13.90
N ILE A 40 -9.56 -19.23 -14.78
CA ILE A 40 -9.70 -17.77 -14.70
C ILE A 40 -10.44 -17.28 -15.93
N ASN A 41 -11.56 -16.58 -15.73
CA ASN A 41 -12.41 -15.99 -16.78
C ASN A 41 -12.78 -16.97 -17.91
N ASP A 42 -12.93 -18.26 -17.60
CA ASP A 42 -13.18 -19.37 -18.53
C ASP A 42 -12.15 -19.53 -19.69
N ASP A 43 -11.01 -18.83 -19.62
CA ASP A 43 -10.00 -18.80 -20.68
C ASP A 43 -8.68 -19.41 -20.20
N ARG A 44 -8.10 -18.87 -19.13
CA ARG A 44 -6.79 -19.31 -18.61
C ARG A 44 -6.96 -20.43 -17.59
N LYS A 45 -6.25 -21.54 -17.79
CA LYS A 45 -6.24 -22.70 -16.88
C LYS A 45 -4.83 -23.14 -16.54
N PHE A 46 -4.61 -23.51 -15.30
CA PHE A 46 -3.36 -24.12 -14.84
C PHE A 46 -3.62 -24.98 -13.60
N THR A 47 -2.68 -25.89 -13.32
CA THR A 47 -2.80 -26.86 -12.21
C THR A 47 -1.74 -26.56 -11.16
N VAL A 48 -2.13 -26.60 -9.90
CA VAL A 48 -1.25 -26.37 -8.75
C VAL A 48 -1.43 -27.43 -7.68
N GLU A 49 -0.46 -27.56 -6.76
CA GLU A 49 -0.65 -28.37 -5.56
C GLU A 49 -1.59 -27.64 -4.59
N GLY A 50 -2.64 -28.31 -4.15
CA GLY A 50 -3.57 -27.76 -3.18
C GLY A 50 -2.93 -27.59 -1.78
N GLY A 51 -3.44 -26.64 -1.01
CA GLY A 51 -2.98 -26.30 0.35
C GLY A 51 -2.49 -24.85 0.47
N GLU A 52 -2.04 -24.25 -0.63
CA GLU A 52 -1.57 -22.87 -0.68
C GLU A 52 -2.73 -21.85 -0.69
N LYS A 53 -2.39 -20.60 -0.35
CA LYS A 53 -3.31 -19.46 -0.45
C LYS A 53 -3.47 -19.05 -1.91
N LEU A 54 -4.70 -18.74 -2.32
CA LEU A 54 -5.02 -18.36 -3.70
C LEU A 54 -4.19 -17.16 -4.18
N LEU A 55 -4.02 -16.12 -3.35
CA LEU A 55 -3.17 -14.98 -3.70
C LEU A 55 -1.73 -15.37 -4.02
N SER A 56 -1.12 -16.25 -3.22
CA SER A 56 0.27 -16.68 -3.40
C SER A 56 0.44 -17.43 -4.72
N VAL A 57 -0.50 -18.33 -5.02
CA VAL A 57 -0.53 -19.07 -6.29
C VAL A 57 -0.67 -18.13 -7.49
N LEU A 58 -1.57 -17.15 -7.41
CA LEU A 58 -1.76 -16.17 -8.49
C LEU A 58 -0.47 -15.37 -8.73
N ILE A 59 0.20 -14.90 -7.67
CA ILE A 59 1.47 -14.18 -7.78
C ILE A 59 2.56 -15.04 -8.44
N ASN A 60 2.66 -16.32 -8.06
CA ASN A 60 3.63 -17.25 -8.66
C ASN A 60 3.40 -17.44 -10.17
N GLU A 61 2.13 -17.46 -10.58
CA GLU A 61 1.69 -17.53 -11.98
C GLU A 61 1.70 -16.18 -12.71
N LYS A 62 2.31 -15.15 -12.10
CA LYS A 62 2.40 -13.77 -12.63
C LYS A 62 1.04 -13.14 -12.90
N ILE A 63 0.06 -13.46 -12.05
CA ILE A 63 -1.28 -12.85 -12.01
C ILE A 63 -1.34 -12.01 -10.75
N PHE A 64 -1.24 -10.70 -10.91
CA PHE A 64 -1.10 -9.81 -9.77
C PHE A 64 -2.44 -9.23 -9.35
N ILE A 65 -2.87 -9.61 -8.14
CA ILE A 65 -4.04 -9.03 -7.47
C ILE A 65 -3.54 -8.04 -6.40
N PRO A 66 -4.15 -6.85 -6.27
CA PRO A 66 -3.74 -5.83 -5.30
C PRO A 66 -3.62 -6.38 -3.87
N SER A 67 -2.49 -6.14 -3.19
CA SER A 67 -2.31 -6.57 -1.79
C SER A 67 -1.34 -5.69 -1.02
N ALA A 68 -1.83 -4.61 -0.39
CA ALA A 68 -0.98 -3.71 0.39
C ALA A 68 -0.27 -4.43 1.57
N CYS A 69 -0.96 -5.36 2.23
CA CYS A 69 -0.41 -6.12 3.35
C CYS A 69 0.45 -7.34 2.97
N GLY A 70 0.58 -7.64 1.67
CA GLY A 70 1.21 -8.84 1.10
C GLY A 70 0.70 -10.15 1.69
N GLY A 71 -0.63 -10.32 1.71
CA GLY A 71 -1.26 -11.60 2.02
C GLY A 71 -1.49 -11.92 3.50
N ARG A 72 -1.32 -10.93 4.38
CA ARG A 72 -1.58 -11.05 5.83
C ARG A 72 -3.05 -10.94 6.23
N GLY A 73 -3.92 -10.50 5.32
CA GLY A 73 -5.37 -10.39 5.57
C GLY A 73 -5.78 -9.17 6.38
N THR A 74 -5.03 -8.07 6.30
CA THR A 74 -5.33 -6.84 7.05
C THR A 74 -5.92 -5.72 6.19
N CYS A 75 -5.62 -5.69 4.88
CA CYS A 75 -5.97 -4.55 4.02
C CYS A 75 -7.25 -4.70 3.20
N GLY A 76 -7.81 -5.90 3.08
CA GLY A 76 -9.02 -6.14 2.27
C GLY A 76 -8.91 -5.96 0.75
N LEU A 77 -7.77 -5.51 0.21
CA LEU A 77 -7.61 -5.16 -1.22
C LEU A 77 -7.62 -6.35 -2.20
N CYS A 78 -7.23 -7.56 -1.76
CA CYS A 78 -7.02 -8.69 -2.66
C CYS A 78 -8.33 -9.40 -3.07
N LYS A 79 -9.32 -8.59 -3.48
CA LYS A 79 -10.66 -9.01 -3.85
C LYS A 79 -10.66 -9.65 -5.23
N LEU A 80 -11.38 -10.75 -5.35
CA LEU A 80 -11.75 -11.39 -6.61
C LEU A 80 -13.05 -12.14 -6.42
N LYS A 81 -13.67 -12.60 -7.50
CA LYS A 81 -14.90 -13.37 -7.43
C LYS A 81 -14.63 -14.85 -7.62
N ILE A 82 -15.24 -15.69 -6.79
CA ILE A 82 -15.20 -17.14 -6.91
C ILE A 82 -16.52 -17.61 -7.51
N LEU A 83 -16.45 -18.28 -8.66
CA LEU A 83 -17.61 -18.80 -9.39
C LEU A 83 -17.95 -20.23 -8.93
N GLU A 84 -16.92 -21.06 -8.76
CA GLU A 84 -17.05 -22.46 -8.31
C GLU A 84 -15.85 -22.81 -7.41
N GLY A 85 -16.06 -23.69 -6.41
CA GLY A 85 -15.03 -24.10 -5.45
C GLY A 85 -14.73 -23.04 -4.39
N GLY A 86 -13.54 -23.10 -3.77
CA GLY A 86 -13.05 -22.08 -2.83
C GLY A 86 -13.68 -22.10 -1.42
N GLY A 87 -14.59 -23.04 -1.15
CA GLY A 87 -15.25 -23.21 0.15
C GLY A 87 -16.15 -22.04 0.58
N THR A 88 -16.59 -22.06 1.84
CA THR A 88 -17.47 -21.05 2.41
C THR A 88 -16.73 -19.76 2.77
N LEU A 89 -17.45 -18.64 2.79
CA LEU A 89 -16.94 -17.35 3.29
C LEU A 89 -16.38 -17.52 4.72
N LEU A 90 -15.17 -17.00 4.95
CA LEU A 90 -14.52 -17.08 6.26
C LEU A 90 -14.82 -15.81 7.09
N PRO A 91 -14.91 -15.92 8.43
CA PRO A 91 -15.08 -14.75 9.31
C PRO A 91 -13.95 -13.72 9.21
N THR A 92 -12.76 -14.13 8.73
CA THR A 92 -11.64 -13.22 8.48
C THR A 92 -11.81 -12.37 7.22
N GLU A 93 -12.74 -12.73 6.34
CA GLU A 93 -13.04 -12.00 5.11
C GLU A 93 -14.16 -10.97 5.31
N GLU A 94 -15.17 -11.31 6.13
CA GLU A 94 -16.39 -10.53 6.34
C GLU A 94 -16.17 -9.03 6.64
N PRO A 95 -15.19 -8.62 7.46
CA PRO A 95 -14.98 -7.20 7.77
C PRO A 95 -14.58 -6.34 6.56
N TYR A 96 -14.06 -6.96 5.50
CA TYR A 96 -13.53 -6.27 4.32
C TYR A 96 -14.50 -6.30 3.12
N LEU A 97 -15.65 -6.96 3.27
CA LEU A 97 -16.60 -7.17 2.20
C LEU A 97 -17.92 -6.47 2.51
N GLU A 98 -18.36 -5.63 1.58
CA GLU A 98 -19.69 -5.05 1.57
C GLU A 98 -20.75 -6.12 1.32
N GLU A 99 -22.00 -5.82 1.69
CA GLU A 99 -23.09 -6.79 1.57
C GLU A 99 -23.34 -7.22 0.12
N TYR A 100 -23.25 -6.28 -0.84
CA TYR A 100 -23.38 -6.62 -2.26
C TYR A 100 -22.21 -7.50 -2.75
N GLU A 101 -20.99 -7.30 -2.23
CA GLU A 101 -19.82 -8.08 -2.59
C GLU A 101 -19.98 -9.54 -2.13
N ARG A 102 -20.47 -9.75 -0.90
CA ARG A 102 -20.78 -11.08 -0.36
C ARG A 102 -21.84 -11.79 -1.21
N GLN A 103 -22.88 -11.09 -1.60
CA GLN A 103 -23.95 -11.64 -2.45
C GLN A 103 -23.48 -11.99 -3.87
N ASN A 104 -22.40 -11.37 -4.34
CA ASN A 104 -21.80 -11.63 -5.65
C ASN A 104 -20.57 -12.55 -5.59
N ASN A 105 -20.41 -13.31 -4.49
CA ASN A 105 -19.29 -14.25 -4.27
C ASN A 105 -17.89 -13.61 -4.38
N VAL A 106 -17.75 -12.34 -4.01
CA VAL A 106 -16.45 -11.70 -3.85
C VAL A 106 -15.78 -12.22 -2.58
N ARG A 107 -14.49 -12.52 -2.68
CA ARG A 107 -13.67 -13.18 -1.66
C ARG A 107 -12.31 -12.51 -1.53
N ILE A 108 -11.67 -12.68 -0.38
CA ILE A 108 -10.33 -12.15 -0.12
C ILE A 108 -9.31 -13.25 -0.45
N SER A 109 -8.68 -13.17 -1.62
CA SER A 109 -7.82 -14.23 -2.18
C SER A 109 -6.67 -14.67 -1.26
N CYS A 110 -6.15 -13.79 -0.38
CA CYS A 110 -5.12 -14.19 0.58
C CYS A 110 -5.63 -15.03 1.77
N GLN A 111 -6.94 -15.08 1.99
CA GLN A 111 -7.59 -15.88 3.03
C GLN A 111 -8.13 -17.20 2.49
N VAL A 112 -8.37 -17.28 1.17
CA VAL A 112 -8.85 -18.49 0.50
C VAL A 112 -7.69 -19.48 0.32
N LYS A 113 -7.87 -20.71 0.81
CA LYS A 113 -6.95 -21.84 0.56
C LYS A 113 -7.50 -22.72 -0.54
N ILE A 114 -6.65 -23.12 -1.48
CA ILE A 114 -7.02 -24.01 -2.58
C ILE A 114 -7.06 -25.44 -2.03
N ARG A 115 -8.23 -26.09 -2.07
CA ARG A 115 -8.45 -27.45 -1.56
C ARG A 115 -9.12 -28.38 -2.57
N GLU A 116 -9.61 -27.81 -3.65
CA GLU A 116 -10.34 -28.42 -4.75
C GLU A 116 -10.22 -27.49 -5.96
N ASP A 117 -10.67 -27.95 -7.13
CA ASP A 117 -10.72 -27.14 -8.33
C ASP A 117 -11.53 -25.86 -8.09
N ILE A 118 -11.02 -24.74 -8.61
CA ILE A 118 -11.60 -23.42 -8.35
C ILE A 118 -11.75 -22.66 -9.67
N LYS A 119 -12.92 -22.06 -9.86
CA LYS A 119 -13.16 -21.11 -10.95
C LYS A 119 -13.28 -19.72 -10.36
N ILE A 120 -12.51 -18.78 -10.91
CA ILE A 120 -12.47 -17.40 -10.46
C ILE A 120 -12.67 -16.43 -11.61
N GLU A 121 -13.18 -15.26 -11.27
CA GLU A 121 -13.35 -14.12 -12.17
C GLU A 121 -12.49 -12.97 -11.66
N ILE A 122 -11.59 -12.49 -12.52
CA ILE A 122 -10.65 -11.39 -12.26
C ILE A 122 -10.94 -10.29 -13.29
N PRO A 123 -11.10 -9.02 -12.87
CA PRO A 123 -11.23 -7.89 -13.80
C PRO A 123 -10.08 -7.83 -14.82
N GLU A 124 -10.39 -7.56 -16.09
CA GLU A 124 -9.39 -7.50 -17.16
C GLU A 124 -8.27 -6.49 -16.88
N GLU A 125 -8.60 -5.39 -16.19
CA GLU A 125 -7.64 -4.36 -15.75
C GLU A 125 -6.52 -4.96 -14.89
N LEU A 126 -6.86 -5.90 -14.00
CA LEU A 126 -5.88 -6.58 -13.15
C LEU A 126 -5.06 -7.64 -13.91
N LEU A 127 -5.63 -8.21 -14.97
CA LEU A 127 -4.91 -9.16 -15.84
C LEU A 127 -3.83 -8.46 -16.70
N ASN A 128 -3.97 -7.15 -16.91
CA ASN A 128 -3.02 -6.34 -17.67
C ASN A 128 -1.85 -5.81 -16.83
N ILE A 129 -1.85 -6.07 -15.52
CA ILE A 129 -0.78 -5.65 -14.60
C ILE A 129 0.51 -6.38 -14.94
N LYS A 130 1.61 -5.62 -14.96
CA LYS A 130 2.94 -6.12 -15.32
C LYS A 130 3.88 -6.09 -14.13
N GLU A 131 4.83 -7.01 -14.15
CA GLU A 131 6.05 -6.94 -13.34
C GLU A 131 7.13 -6.22 -14.16
N TYR A 132 7.87 -5.35 -13.49
CA TYR A 132 8.95 -4.56 -14.05
C TYR A 132 10.24 -4.95 -13.35
N SER A 133 11.26 -5.29 -14.14
CA SER A 133 12.64 -5.30 -13.67
C SER A 133 13.16 -3.87 -13.66
N CYS A 134 13.71 -3.44 -12.53
CA CYS A 134 14.12 -2.07 -12.30
C CYS A 134 15.52 -2.01 -11.69
N LYS A 135 16.20 -0.88 -11.87
CA LYS A 135 17.46 -0.56 -11.18
C LYS A 135 17.26 0.58 -10.22
N CYS A 136 17.71 0.43 -8.98
CA CYS A 136 17.78 1.56 -8.04
C CYS A 136 18.87 2.53 -8.50
N ILE A 137 18.51 3.74 -8.90
CA ILE A 137 19.45 4.75 -9.42
C ILE A 137 19.73 5.87 -8.42
N GLU A 138 18.86 6.07 -7.43
CA GLU A 138 19.03 7.08 -6.40
C GLU A 138 18.35 6.67 -5.10
N ILE A 139 19.02 6.98 -3.99
CA ILE A 139 18.45 6.91 -2.64
C ILE A 139 18.85 8.21 -1.95
N ALA A 140 17.87 8.99 -1.52
CA ALA A 140 18.09 10.27 -0.83
C ALA A 140 17.35 10.31 0.50
N ASP A 141 18.04 10.76 1.56
CA ASP A 141 17.40 10.98 2.86
C ASP A 141 16.51 12.22 2.80
N LEU A 142 15.25 12.07 3.21
CA LEU A 142 14.28 13.18 3.28
C LEU A 142 14.13 13.67 4.72
N THR A 143 14.03 12.74 5.66
CA THR A 143 13.99 12.99 7.11
C THR A 143 14.81 11.89 7.82
N TYR A 144 14.76 11.83 9.15
CA TYR A 144 15.44 10.79 9.92
C TYR A 144 14.90 9.37 9.66
N ASP A 145 13.64 9.23 9.25
CA ASP A 145 12.97 7.95 8.99
C ASP A 145 12.31 7.84 7.61
N MET A 146 12.51 8.81 6.71
CA MET A 146 11.97 8.76 5.34
C MET A 146 13.08 8.96 4.32
N LYS A 147 13.02 8.16 3.25
CA LYS A 147 13.91 8.27 2.09
C LYS A 147 13.12 8.26 0.79
N LEU A 148 13.64 8.98 -0.19
CA LEU A 148 13.29 8.85 -1.58
C LEU A 148 14.07 7.68 -2.18
N PHE A 149 13.37 6.82 -2.91
CA PHE A 149 13.96 5.77 -3.75
C PHE A 149 13.54 5.99 -5.19
N LYS A 150 14.53 6.10 -6.09
CA LYS A 150 14.31 6.28 -7.52
C LYS A 150 14.71 5.02 -8.27
N PHE A 151 13.79 4.49 -9.05
CA PHE A 151 13.95 3.28 -9.82
C PHE A 151 13.84 3.57 -11.31
N GLN A 152 14.86 3.18 -12.06
CA GLN A 152 14.81 3.17 -13.52
C GLN A 152 14.20 1.85 -13.99
N LEU A 153 13.19 1.90 -14.84
CA LEU A 153 12.59 0.72 -15.45
C LEU A 153 13.52 0.16 -16.53
N LEU A 154 13.72 -1.17 -16.53
CA LEU A 154 14.56 -1.88 -17.49
C LEU A 154 13.72 -2.76 -18.43
N GLU A 155 12.81 -3.55 -17.87
CA GLU A 155 11.95 -4.45 -18.65
C GLU A 155 10.61 -4.72 -17.94
N PRO A 156 9.48 -4.26 -18.52
CA PRO A 156 9.39 -3.24 -19.56
C PRO A 156 10.09 -1.93 -19.16
N ASP A 157 10.57 -1.16 -20.13
CA ASP A 157 11.31 0.10 -19.91
C ASP A 157 10.39 1.33 -19.70
N THR A 158 9.08 1.14 -19.87
CA THR A 158 8.07 2.19 -19.64
C THR A 158 6.83 1.66 -18.92
N ILE A 159 6.25 2.50 -18.07
CA ILE A 159 4.97 2.29 -17.40
C ILE A 159 4.01 3.44 -17.72
N ASP A 160 2.74 3.11 -17.92
CA ASP A 160 1.64 4.07 -17.93
C ASP A 160 0.87 3.91 -16.61
N PHE A 161 0.69 4.99 -15.88
CA PHE A 161 -0.07 5.03 -14.63
C PHE A 161 -0.81 6.35 -14.47
N ILE A 162 -1.87 6.35 -13.67
CA ILE A 162 -2.66 7.53 -13.32
C ILE A 162 -2.06 8.13 -12.05
N ALA A 163 -1.92 9.45 -11.99
CA ALA A 163 -1.40 10.12 -10.80
C ALA A 163 -2.22 9.76 -9.54
N GLY A 164 -1.50 9.49 -8.45
CA GLY A 164 -2.06 8.99 -7.19
C GLY A 164 -2.15 7.46 -7.09
N GLN A 165 -1.86 6.72 -8.16
CA GLN A 165 -1.71 5.26 -8.09
C GLN A 165 -0.46 4.84 -7.31
N TYR A 166 -0.45 3.57 -6.90
CA TYR A 166 0.65 2.93 -6.22
C TYR A 166 1.20 1.74 -7.01
N ILE A 167 2.41 1.33 -6.66
CA ILE A 167 3.04 0.10 -7.14
C ILE A 167 3.38 -0.79 -5.96
N GLN A 168 3.64 -2.07 -6.20
CA GLN A 168 4.17 -2.96 -5.16
C GLN A 168 5.63 -3.27 -5.41
N LEU A 169 6.46 -3.05 -4.40
CA LEU A 169 7.87 -3.41 -4.40
C LEU A 169 8.05 -4.83 -3.87
N LEU A 170 8.78 -5.67 -4.61
CA LEU A 170 9.17 -7.01 -4.15
C LEU A 170 10.36 -6.91 -3.20
N THR A 171 10.19 -7.38 -1.97
CA THR A 171 11.30 -7.65 -1.07
C THR A 171 11.72 -9.11 -1.23
N PRO A 172 12.97 -9.40 -1.64
CA PRO A 172 13.47 -10.77 -1.70
C PRO A 172 13.70 -11.33 -0.29
N ILE A 173 14.02 -12.62 -0.19
CA ILE A 173 14.52 -13.22 1.06
C ILE A 173 15.85 -12.56 1.45
N TYR A 174 16.00 -12.21 2.73
CA TYR A 174 17.23 -11.63 3.29
C TYR A 174 17.41 -12.04 4.76
N GLU A 175 18.53 -11.68 5.39
CA GLU A 175 18.91 -12.17 6.73
C GLU A 175 17.79 -12.07 7.79
N LYS A 176 16.96 -11.02 7.74
CA LYS A 176 15.88 -10.78 8.72
C LYS A 176 14.49 -11.24 8.26
N SER A 177 14.35 -11.77 7.04
CA SER A 177 13.08 -12.27 6.50
C SER A 177 13.28 -13.51 5.63
N GLY A 178 12.68 -14.63 6.03
CA GLY A 178 12.69 -15.89 5.29
C GLY A 178 11.65 -15.99 4.16
N GLU A 179 10.88 -14.93 3.92
CA GLU A 179 9.82 -14.89 2.90
C GLU A 179 10.01 -13.72 1.92
N GLU A 180 9.66 -13.95 0.66
CA GLU A 180 9.50 -12.90 -0.35
C GLU A 180 8.13 -12.24 -0.20
N VAL A 181 8.11 -10.91 -0.22
CA VAL A 181 6.87 -10.17 0.01
C VAL A 181 6.73 -8.94 -0.88
N TYR A 182 5.53 -8.72 -1.39
CA TYR A 182 5.14 -7.47 -2.03
C TYR A 182 4.56 -6.48 -1.01
N ARG A 183 4.96 -5.21 -1.08
CA ARG A 183 4.35 -4.11 -0.30
C ARG A 183 4.05 -2.91 -1.19
N ALA A 184 2.89 -2.30 -0.96
CA ALA A 184 2.41 -1.15 -1.71
C ALA A 184 3.14 0.13 -1.28
N TYR A 185 3.49 0.96 -2.27
CA TYR A 185 4.02 2.30 -2.11
C TYR A 185 3.45 3.19 -3.21
N SER A 186 2.82 4.28 -2.82
CA SER A 186 2.28 5.27 -3.75
C SER A 186 3.40 5.91 -4.57
N VAL A 187 3.13 6.12 -5.85
CA VAL A 187 4.11 6.74 -6.76
C VAL A 187 4.19 8.24 -6.45
N ALA A 188 5.41 8.75 -6.30
CA ALA A 188 5.70 10.16 -6.03
C ALA A 188 6.13 10.95 -7.27
N SER A 189 6.66 10.25 -8.29
CA SER A 189 7.17 10.85 -9.51
C SER A 189 6.05 11.37 -10.43
N ASP A 190 6.44 12.30 -11.30
CA ASP A 190 5.63 12.80 -12.40
C ASP A 190 5.22 11.68 -13.37
N ALA A 191 3.92 11.50 -13.60
CA ALA A 191 3.39 10.46 -14.50
C ALA A 191 3.80 10.62 -15.98
N THR A 192 4.32 11.80 -16.37
CA THR A 192 4.90 11.99 -17.71
C THR A 192 6.27 11.34 -17.86
N GLN A 193 6.97 11.03 -16.77
CA GLN A 193 8.26 10.33 -16.76
C GLN A 193 8.04 8.81 -16.78
N LYS A 194 7.81 8.26 -17.97
CA LYS A 194 7.39 6.86 -18.12
C LYS A 194 8.45 5.82 -17.77
N ASN A 195 9.73 6.18 -17.72
CA ASN A 195 10.85 5.24 -17.54
C ASN A 195 11.41 5.21 -16.11
N VAL A 196 10.80 5.97 -15.19
CA VAL A 196 11.28 6.14 -13.83
C VAL A 196 10.10 6.12 -12.86
N ILE A 197 10.30 5.50 -11.71
CA ILE A 197 9.37 5.53 -10.58
C ILE A 197 10.11 6.03 -9.34
N GLU A 198 9.52 7.03 -8.68
CA GLU A 198 9.99 7.51 -7.38
C GLU A 198 9.02 7.11 -6.28
N LEU A 199 9.55 6.59 -5.17
CA LEU A 199 8.79 6.17 -3.99
C LEU A 199 9.33 6.90 -2.76
N ILE A 200 8.42 7.37 -1.89
CA ILE A 200 8.78 7.90 -0.58
C ILE A 200 8.46 6.85 0.46
N ILE A 201 9.49 6.25 1.04
CA ILE A 201 9.36 5.13 1.97
C ILE A 201 9.75 5.58 3.36
N ARG A 202 8.83 5.36 4.32
CA ARG A 202 9.08 5.53 5.75
C ARG A 202 9.59 4.23 6.36
N LEU A 203 10.61 4.30 7.21
CA LEU A 203 11.08 3.18 8.00
C LEU A 203 10.06 2.81 9.07
N MET A 204 9.53 1.59 8.98
CA MET A 204 8.67 1.00 9.99
C MET A 204 9.48 0.01 10.82
N PRO A 205 9.65 0.21 12.14
CA PRO A 205 10.40 -0.71 12.98
C PRO A 205 9.86 -2.15 12.88
N GLY A 206 10.72 -3.10 12.53
CA GLY A 206 10.34 -4.51 12.31
C GLY A 206 9.58 -4.78 11.00
N GLY A 207 9.39 -3.77 10.15
CA GLY A 207 8.76 -3.94 8.85
C GLY A 207 9.72 -4.60 7.85
N ILE A 208 9.30 -5.71 7.26
CA ILE A 208 10.11 -6.50 6.31
C ILE A 208 10.64 -5.63 5.15
N CYS A 209 9.73 -5.03 4.39
CA CYS A 209 10.10 -4.28 3.18
C CYS A 209 10.84 -2.98 3.49
N THR A 210 10.40 -2.22 4.49
CA THR A 210 11.04 -0.95 4.87
C THR A 210 12.43 -1.17 5.44
N THR A 211 12.64 -2.23 6.24
CA THR A 211 13.97 -2.64 6.72
C THR A 211 14.87 -3.02 5.55
N TYR A 212 14.38 -3.81 4.60
CA TYR A 212 15.14 -4.15 3.39
C TYR A 212 15.57 -2.90 2.62
N CYS A 213 14.64 -1.97 2.36
CA CYS A 213 14.93 -0.74 1.63
C CYS A 213 15.98 0.13 2.35
N PHE A 214 15.96 0.19 3.68
CA PHE A 214 16.84 1.08 4.44
C PHE A 214 18.21 0.47 4.74
N GLU A 215 18.30 -0.84 4.94
CA GLU A 215 19.53 -1.49 5.41
C GLU A 215 20.26 -2.31 4.34
N TYR A 216 19.55 -2.79 3.31
CA TYR A 216 20.09 -3.77 2.34
C TYR A 216 20.13 -3.23 0.91
N LEU A 217 19.09 -2.52 0.48
CA LEU A 217 19.00 -1.96 -0.86
C LEU A 217 20.02 -0.83 -1.07
N LYS A 218 20.76 -0.89 -2.17
CA LYS A 218 21.77 0.10 -2.56
C LYS A 218 21.52 0.60 -3.98
N VAL A 219 22.03 1.81 -4.24
CA VAL A 219 22.11 2.32 -5.61
C VAL A 219 22.93 1.34 -6.46
N GLY A 220 22.36 0.95 -7.59
CA GLY A 220 22.91 -0.04 -8.50
C GLY A 220 22.21 -1.39 -8.46
N ASP A 221 21.50 -1.72 -7.37
CA ASP A 221 20.81 -3.00 -7.21
C ASP A 221 19.61 -3.11 -8.15
N GLU A 222 19.34 -4.34 -8.58
CA GLU A 222 18.13 -4.70 -9.33
C GLU A 222 17.00 -5.07 -8.36
N ILE A 223 15.80 -4.58 -8.65
CA ILE A 223 14.59 -4.82 -7.86
C ILE A 223 13.42 -5.08 -8.80
N LYS A 224 12.37 -5.71 -8.29
CA LYS A 224 11.12 -5.92 -9.03
C LYS A 224 10.00 -5.08 -8.46
N LEU A 225 9.27 -4.41 -9.36
CA LEU A 225 8.04 -3.71 -9.05
C LEU A 225 6.89 -4.35 -9.82
N ASN A 226 5.66 -4.27 -9.32
CA ASN A 226 4.48 -4.57 -10.15
C ASN A 226 3.39 -3.51 -9.94
N GLY A 227 2.51 -3.37 -10.93
CA GLY A 227 1.44 -2.38 -10.94
C GLY A 227 1.19 -1.78 -12.33
N PRO A 228 0.54 -0.60 -12.40
CA PRO A 228 0.08 0.24 -11.29
C PRO A 228 -1.27 -0.22 -10.69
N TYR A 229 -1.58 0.23 -9.48
CA TYR A 229 -2.85 -0.07 -8.80
C TYR A 229 -3.46 1.17 -8.14
N GLY A 230 -4.73 1.05 -7.75
CA GLY A 230 -5.43 2.03 -6.94
C GLY A 230 -6.26 2.99 -7.78
N ASP A 231 -7.25 3.58 -7.10
CA ASP A 231 -8.24 4.48 -7.67
C ASP A 231 -8.15 5.91 -7.11
N PHE A 232 -7.11 6.20 -6.31
CA PHE A 232 -6.88 7.53 -5.79
C PHE A 232 -6.37 8.45 -6.91
N ARG A 233 -7.28 9.23 -7.49
CA ARG A 233 -7.03 10.12 -8.63
C ARG A 233 -7.87 11.38 -8.54
N LEU A 234 -7.43 12.46 -9.18
CA LEU A 234 -8.25 13.67 -9.31
C LEU A 234 -9.57 13.36 -10.05
N SER A 235 -10.64 13.96 -9.56
CA SER A 235 -11.91 14.02 -10.30
C SER A 235 -11.80 14.97 -11.50
N GLU A 236 -12.68 14.79 -12.48
CA GLU A 236 -12.80 15.66 -13.65
C GLU A 236 -13.64 16.94 -13.39
N THR A 237 -13.93 17.27 -12.12
CA THR A 237 -14.73 18.45 -11.77
C THR A 237 -13.87 19.71 -11.65
N ASN A 238 -14.53 20.87 -11.52
CA ASN A 238 -13.87 22.15 -11.21
C ASN A 238 -13.97 22.53 -9.72
N ALA A 239 -14.32 21.60 -8.84
CA ALA A 239 -14.46 21.87 -7.41
C ALA A 239 -13.10 22.31 -6.80
N PRO A 240 -13.05 23.26 -5.86
CA PRO A 240 -11.83 23.53 -5.11
C PRO A 240 -11.31 22.28 -4.39
N ILE A 241 -10.00 22.14 -4.29
CA ILE A 241 -9.31 20.97 -3.76
C ILE A 241 -8.75 21.28 -2.36
N VAL A 242 -8.96 20.34 -1.45
CA VAL A 242 -8.29 20.30 -0.15
C VAL A 242 -7.45 19.03 -0.07
N PHE A 243 -6.13 19.16 -0.23
CA PHE A 243 -5.19 18.07 0.05
C PHE A 243 -4.88 18.05 1.54
N ILE A 244 -4.89 16.87 2.16
CA ILE A 244 -4.44 16.66 3.55
C ILE A 244 -3.57 15.42 3.59
N ALA A 245 -2.31 15.57 4.00
CA ALA A 245 -1.44 14.42 4.16
C ALA A 245 -0.46 14.55 5.33
N GLY A 246 0.17 13.44 5.70
CA GLY A 246 1.25 13.40 6.68
C GLY A 246 2.24 12.28 6.42
N GLY A 247 3.51 12.51 6.77
CA GLY A 247 4.59 11.55 6.52
C GLY A 247 4.75 11.21 5.04
N SER A 248 4.89 9.92 4.73
CA SER A 248 5.00 9.44 3.34
C SER A 248 3.73 9.67 2.50
N GLY A 249 2.62 10.10 3.11
CA GLY A 249 1.38 10.47 2.41
C GLY A 249 1.57 11.66 1.45
N MET A 250 2.70 12.37 1.49
CA MET A 250 3.04 13.37 0.48
C MET A 250 3.28 12.76 -0.90
N ALA A 251 3.73 11.50 -1.01
CA ALA A 251 4.02 10.86 -2.31
C ALA A 251 2.87 10.97 -3.33
N PRO A 252 1.66 10.43 -3.06
CA PRO A 252 0.57 10.52 -4.02
C PRO A 252 0.15 11.97 -4.28
N ILE A 253 0.21 12.86 -3.28
CA ILE A 253 -0.12 14.28 -3.46
C ILE A 253 0.88 14.96 -4.40
N ASN A 254 2.17 14.67 -4.27
CA ASN A 254 3.21 15.19 -5.16
C ASN A 254 2.94 14.78 -6.62
N CYS A 255 2.57 13.52 -6.83
CA CYS A 255 2.20 13.01 -8.14
C CYS A 255 0.97 13.74 -8.72
N LEU A 256 -0.06 14.00 -7.91
CA LEU A 256 -1.23 14.78 -8.33
C LEU A 256 -0.88 16.25 -8.65
N LEU A 257 0.03 16.89 -7.90
CA LEU A 257 0.50 18.25 -8.19
C LEU A 257 1.26 18.33 -9.51
N HIS A 258 2.09 17.33 -9.82
CA HIS A 258 2.70 17.18 -11.14
C HIS A 258 1.64 17.07 -12.25
N GLN A 259 0.59 16.25 -12.06
CA GLN A 259 -0.51 16.15 -13.00
C GLN A 259 -1.19 17.51 -13.21
N MET A 260 -1.55 18.21 -12.12
CA MET A 260 -2.21 19.51 -12.19
C MET A 260 -1.40 20.52 -13.00
N LYS A 261 -0.08 20.54 -12.79
CA LYS A 261 0.83 21.40 -13.52
C LYS A 261 0.89 21.04 -15.00
N ASN A 262 1.14 19.77 -15.31
CA ASN A 262 1.38 19.32 -16.69
C ASN A 262 0.13 19.42 -17.57
N GLU A 263 -1.05 19.24 -16.97
CA GLU A 263 -2.34 19.32 -17.66
C GLU A 263 -2.99 20.71 -17.56
N ASN A 264 -2.36 21.67 -16.89
CA ASN A 264 -2.88 23.03 -16.64
C ASN A 264 -4.24 23.03 -15.91
N ILE A 265 -4.40 22.17 -14.90
CA ILE A 265 -5.59 22.10 -14.04
C ILE A 265 -5.56 23.30 -13.07
N ASN A 266 -6.31 24.35 -13.40
CA ASN A 266 -6.38 25.59 -12.63
C ASN A 266 -7.46 25.57 -11.54
N ARG A 267 -7.60 24.45 -10.83
CA ARG A 267 -8.51 24.36 -9.67
C ARG A 267 -7.85 25.06 -8.48
N ASN A 268 -8.62 25.84 -7.71
CA ASN A 268 -8.14 26.37 -6.43
C ASN A 268 -7.81 25.19 -5.51
N ALA A 269 -6.58 25.12 -5.01
CA ALA A 269 -6.09 24.00 -4.23
C ALA A 269 -5.31 24.47 -3.00
N VAL A 270 -5.62 23.90 -1.83
CA VAL A 270 -4.83 24.10 -0.61
C VAL A 270 -4.35 22.75 -0.12
N TYR A 271 -3.04 22.66 0.17
CA TYR A 271 -2.43 21.46 0.71
C TYR A 271 -1.97 21.67 2.15
N TYR A 272 -2.64 20.99 3.08
CA TYR A 272 -2.23 20.91 4.48
C TYR A 272 -1.36 19.68 4.70
N PHE A 273 -0.09 19.89 5.06
CA PHE A 273 0.84 18.81 5.35
C PHE A 273 1.19 18.77 6.83
N GLY A 274 0.72 17.72 7.52
CA GLY A 274 0.94 17.52 8.94
C GLY A 274 2.25 16.79 9.25
N ALA A 275 3.03 17.35 10.16
CA ALA A 275 4.28 16.78 10.66
C ALA A 275 4.35 16.88 12.19
N ASN A 276 5.16 16.04 12.85
CA ASN A 276 5.27 16.12 14.32
C ASN A 276 6.13 17.31 14.74
N THR A 277 7.27 17.47 14.08
CA THR A 277 8.27 18.53 14.29
C THR A 277 8.66 19.17 12.95
N VAL A 278 9.41 20.27 13.01
CA VAL A 278 9.93 20.94 11.79
C VAL A 278 10.88 20.02 11.00
N ASN A 279 11.62 19.15 11.68
CA ASN A 279 12.56 18.19 11.05
C ASN A 279 11.85 17.05 10.30
N ASP A 280 10.54 16.91 10.46
CA ASP A 280 9.72 15.95 9.72
C ASP A 280 9.20 16.52 8.39
N LEU A 281 9.44 17.82 8.12
CA LEU A 281 9.08 18.46 6.88
C LEU A 281 10.16 18.21 5.81
N PHE A 282 9.72 17.90 4.60
CA PHE A 282 10.56 17.73 3.43
C PHE A 282 9.85 18.33 2.20
N TYR A 283 10.56 18.45 1.09
CA TYR A 283 10.05 19.01 -0.18
C TYR A 283 9.49 20.45 -0.07
N LEU A 284 9.92 21.22 0.94
CA LEU A 284 9.46 22.61 1.13
C LEU A 284 9.76 23.50 -0.08
N ASP A 285 10.93 23.33 -0.72
CA ASP A 285 11.29 24.10 -1.91
C ASP A 285 10.54 23.63 -3.16
N GLU A 286 10.20 22.35 -3.26
CA GLU A 286 9.35 21.82 -4.33
C GLU A 286 7.92 22.33 -4.21
N MET A 287 7.37 22.36 -2.99
CA MET A 287 6.05 22.97 -2.74
C MET A 287 6.02 24.46 -3.08
N LYS A 288 7.08 25.22 -2.77
CA LYS A 288 7.21 26.63 -3.21
C LYS A 288 7.28 26.76 -4.73
N GLN A 289 7.92 25.82 -5.42
CA GLN A 289 7.92 25.81 -6.88
C GLN A 289 6.51 25.58 -7.42
N PHE A 290 5.74 24.64 -6.86
CA PHE A 290 4.33 24.46 -7.22
C PHE A 290 3.50 25.72 -6.96
N GLU A 291 3.68 26.41 -5.84
CA GLU A 291 2.99 27.70 -5.56
C GLU A 291 3.29 28.78 -6.61
N SER A 292 4.48 28.74 -7.22
CA SER A 292 4.84 29.68 -8.31
C SER A 292 4.34 29.26 -9.69
N GLN A 293 4.02 27.98 -9.89
CA GLN A 293 3.69 27.38 -11.19
C GLN A 293 2.20 27.12 -11.37
N LEU A 294 1.47 26.85 -10.28
CA LEU A 294 0.04 26.62 -10.26
C LEU A 294 -0.68 27.93 -9.86
N ALA A 295 -1.68 28.34 -10.64
CA ALA A 295 -2.28 29.67 -10.52
C ALA A 295 -2.94 29.94 -9.15
N ASP A 296 -3.60 28.93 -8.56
CA ASP A 296 -4.37 29.05 -7.32
C ASP A 296 -4.02 27.94 -6.32
N PHE A 297 -2.72 27.60 -6.18
CA PHE A 297 -2.23 26.62 -5.21
C PHE A 297 -1.61 27.29 -3.98
N LYS A 298 -1.91 26.76 -2.79
CA LYS A 298 -1.27 27.15 -1.54
C LYS A 298 -0.80 25.94 -0.74
N PHE A 299 0.44 25.96 -0.28
CA PHE A 299 0.98 24.98 0.64
C PHE A 299 0.95 25.49 2.09
N VAL A 300 0.48 24.65 3.00
CA VAL A 300 0.34 24.96 4.43
C VAL A 300 0.98 23.83 5.24
N PRO A 301 2.28 23.92 5.56
CA PRO A 301 2.90 22.96 6.46
C PRO A 301 2.41 23.21 7.89
N VAL A 302 2.10 22.14 8.62
CA VAL A 302 1.53 22.17 9.96
C VAL A 302 2.36 21.29 10.89
N VAL A 303 2.87 21.84 12.00
CA VAL A 303 3.65 21.08 12.98
C VAL A 303 2.91 20.90 14.30
N ALA A 304 2.81 19.66 14.78
CA ALA A 304 2.07 19.35 16.00
C ALA A 304 2.68 19.99 17.25
N ALA A 305 4.00 19.94 17.38
CA ALA A 305 4.75 20.59 18.44
C ALA A 305 5.80 21.50 17.80
N ALA A 306 5.47 22.79 17.64
CA ALA A 306 6.48 23.79 17.33
C ALA A 306 7.40 23.94 18.55
N ASP A 307 8.72 23.77 18.36
CA ASP A 307 9.67 24.06 19.42
C ASP A 307 9.61 25.55 19.78
N LYS A 308 9.63 25.87 21.08
CA LYS A 308 9.43 27.24 21.57
C LYS A 308 10.52 28.23 21.13
N ASP A 309 11.65 27.73 20.64
CA ASP A 309 12.81 28.51 20.17
C ASP A 309 12.93 28.55 18.64
N ASP A 310 12.03 27.92 17.89
CA ASP A 310 12.09 27.89 16.43
C ASP A 310 11.39 29.10 15.80
N SER A 311 11.97 29.59 14.69
CA SER A 311 11.41 30.60 13.79
C SER A 311 10.21 30.09 12.98
N TRP A 312 9.35 29.26 13.58
CA TRP A 312 8.19 28.67 12.92
C TRP A 312 7.11 29.73 12.72
N ASP A 313 6.80 30.02 11.46
CA ASP A 313 5.89 31.09 11.04
C ASP A 313 4.61 30.59 10.34
N SER A 314 4.40 29.26 10.32
CA SER A 314 3.21 28.61 9.74
C SER A 314 2.28 28.05 10.85
N GLU A 315 1.38 27.15 10.49
CA GLU A 315 0.36 26.56 11.37
C GLU A 315 0.95 25.58 12.40
N SER A 316 0.39 25.59 13.61
CA SER A 316 0.77 24.68 14.71
C SER A 316 -0.41 23.85 15.22
N GLY A 317 -0.11 22.72 15.84
CA GLY A 317 -1.09 21.75 16.32
C GLY A 317 -1.38 20.65 15.29
N LEU A 318 -2.48 19.92 15.47
CA LEU A 318 -2.82 18.85 14.54
C LEU A 318 -3.26 19.43 13.18
N VAL A 319 -2.95 18.74 12.08
CA VAL A 319 -3.34 19.15 10.72
C VAL A 319 -4.85 19.40 10.60
N THR A 320 -5.65 18.59 11.28
CA THR A 320 -7.11 18.72 11.34
C THR A 320 -7.57 20.02 12.00
N GLN A 321 -6.84 20.49 13.02
CA GLN A 321 -7.13 21.77 13.67
C GLN A 321 -6.75 22.95 12.77
N ALA A 322 -5.66 22.84 12.01
CA ALA A 322 -5.28 23.86 11.03
C ALA A 322 -6.33 23.96 9.91
N VAL A 323 -6.84 22.83 9.44
CA VAL A 323 -7.96 22.79 8.48
C VAL A 323 -9.19 23.46 9.05
N GLU A 324 -9.61 23.12 10.28
CA GLU A 324 -10.79 23.72 10.91
C GLU A 324 -10.67 25.25 11.10
N ARG A 325 -9.47 25.76 11.38
CA ARG A 325 -9.24 27.21 11.51
C ARG A 325 -9.29 27.95 10.18
N ASN A 326 -8.75 27.35 9.12
CA ASN A 326 -8.49 28.03 7.85
C ASN A 326 -9.59 27.79 6.81
N LEU A 327 -10.28 26.65 6.86
CA LEU A 327 -11.34 26.28 5.93
C LEU A 327 -12.71 26.61 6.53
N LYS A 328 -13.36 27.66 6.01
CA LYS A 328 -14.65 28.16 6.56
C LYS A 328 -15.87 27.33 6.15
N ASN A 329 -15.91 26.86 4.91
CA ASN A 329 -16.97 26.00 4.35
C ASN A 329 -16.33 25.08 3.30
N ALA A 330 -16.72 23.80 3.32
CA ALA A 330 -16.18 22.75 2.46
C ALA A 330 -17.25 22.06 1.59
N ASP A 331 -18.50 22.56 1.59
CA ASP A 331 -19.64 21.97 0.88
C ASP A 331 -19.46 21.82 -0.64
N GLN A 332 -18.70 22.73 -1.26
CA GLN A 332 -18.36 22.73 -2.68
C GLN A 332 -16.95 22.20 -2.99
N CYS A 333 -16.21 21.78 -1.97
CA CYS A 333 -14.85 21.29 -2.13
C CYS A 333 -14.82 19.77 -2.33
N GLU A 334 -13.69 19.29 -2.85
CA GLU A 334 -13.28 17.89 -2.82
C GLU A 334 -12.01 17.76 -1.98
N ALA A 335 -11.93 16.68 -1.20
CA ALA A 335 -10.76 16.40 -0.38
C ALA A 335 -10.03 15.15 -0.83
N TYR A 336 -8.71 15.19 -0.75
CA TYR A 336 -7.81 14.12 -1.16
C TYR A 336 -6.84 13.87 0.00
N LEU A 337 -7.01 12.74 0.68
CA LEU A 337 -6.39 12.45 1.98
C LEU A 337 -5.40 11.29 1.89
N CYS A 338 -4.16 11.47 2.34
CA CYS A 338 -3.14 10.39 2.29
C CYS A 338 -2.30 10.33 3.57
N GLY A 339 -2.18 9.15 4.16
CA GLY A 339 -1.35 8.96 5.37
C GLY A 339 -1.89 7.89 6.32
N SER A 340 -1.66 8.08 7.61
CA SER A 340 -2.04 7.09 8.63
C SER A 340 -3.56 7.01 8.79
N PRO A 341 -4.12 5.82 9.12
CA PRO A 341 -5.57 5.65 9.27
C PRO A 341 -6.18 6.63 10.27
N GLY A 342 -5.52 6.84 11.42
CA GLY A 342 -6.00 7.77 12.45
C GLY A 342 -6.04 9.22 11.99
N MET A 343 -5.09 9.67 11.16
CA MET A 343 -5.12 11.02 10.60
C MET A 343 -6.26 11.18 9.58
N ILE A 344 -6.45 10.18 8.71
CA ILE A 344 -7.50 10.19 7.70
C ILE A 344 -8.88 10.20 8.35
N ASP A 345 -9.12 9.29 9.31
CA ASP A 345 -10.39 9.21 10.02
C ASP A 345 -10.73 10.53 10.73
N ALA A 346 -9.75 11.14 11.42
CA ALA A 346 -9.94 12.44 12.06
C ALA A 346 -10.20 13.58 11.04
N SER A 347 -9.57 13.53 9.86
CA SER A 347 -9.75 14.53 8.81
C SER A 347 -11.13 14.43 8.18
N ILE A 348 -11.64 13.21 7.94
CA ILE A 348 -12.99 12.97 7.43
C ILE A 348 -14.03 13.58 8.36
N GLU A 349 -13.91 13.37 9.67
CA GLU A 349 -14.84 13.93 10.66
C GLU A 349 -14.85 15.47 10.64
N VAL A 350 -13.67 16.10 10.56
CA VAL A 350 -13.57 17.57 10.45
C VAL A 350 -14.19 18.08 9.14
N LEU A 351 -13.91 17.44 8.01
CA LEU A 351 -14.46 17.85 6.71
C LEU A 351 -15.98 17.71 6.65
N LYS A 352 -16.54 16.63 7.21
CA LYS A 352 -17.99 16.44 7.33
C LYS A 352 -18.62 17.50 8.22
N LYS A 353 -17.98 17.87 9.34
CA LYS A 353 -18.42 18.97 10.20
C LYS A 353 -18.41 20.33 9.47
N LEU A 354 -17.48 20.52 8.53
CA LEU A 354 -17.39 21.71 7.66
C LEU A 354 -18.34 21.66 6.45
N GLY A 355 -19.21 20.64 6.35
CA GLY A 355 -20.26 20.53 5.33
C GLY A 355 -19.88 19.74 4.08
N MET A 356 -18.68 19.16 4.00
CA MET A 356 -18.27 18.35 2.86
C MET A 356 -19.09 17.06 2.78
N ASN A 357 -19.59 16.73 1.58
CA ASN A 357 -20.26 15.46 1.33
C ASN A 357 -19.23 14.31 1.31
N GLU A 358 -19.54 13.19 1.93
CA GLU A 358 -18.67 12.01 2.00
C GLU A 358 -18.23 11.50 0.64
N LYS A 359 -19.08 11.62 -0.39
CA LYS A 359 -18.75 11.24 -1.77
C LYS A 359 -17.66 12.10 -2.43
N ASN A 360 -17.35 13.26 -1.84
CA ASN A 360 -16.31 14.18 -2.30
C ASN A 360 -15.00 14.02 -1.50
N ILE A 361 -14.92 13.02 -0.61
CA ILE A 361 -13.72 12.72 0.18
C ILE A 361 -13.08 11.46 -0.41
N PHE A 362 -11.95 11.65 -1.08
CA PHE A 362 -11.12 10.60 -1.62
C PHE A 362 -9.95 10.37 -0.67
N PHE A 363 -9.55 9.12 -0.45
CA PHE A 363 -8.45 8.82 0.46
C PHE A 363 -7.65 7.59 0.07
N ASP A 364 -6.38 7.58 0.46
CA ASP A 364 -5.45 6.46 0.38
C ASP A 364 -4.87 6.19 1.78
N LYS A 365 -5.32 5.10 2.43
CA LYS A 365 -4.92 4.76 3.81
C LYS A 365 -3.72 3.82 3.80
N PHE A 366 -2.66 4.21 4.50
CA PHE A 366 -1.46 3.39 4.62
C PHE A 366 -1.54 2.49 5.86
N GLU A 367 -1.67 1.18 5.66
CA GLU A 367 -1.76 0.16 6.72
C GLU A 367 -0.44 -0.45 7.17
#